data_AF-A0A961PCU2-F1
#
_entry.id   AF-A0A961PCU2-F1
#
_cell.length_a   1.000
_cell.length_b   1.000
_cell.length_c   1.000
_cell.angle_alpha   90.00
_cell.angle_beta   90.00
_cell.angle_gamma   90.00
#
_symmetry.space_group_name_H-M   'P 1'
#
loop_
_entity.id
_entity.type
_entity.pdbx_description
1 polymer ?
#
loop_
_entity_poly.entity_id
_entity_poly.type
_entity_poly.pdbx_seq_one_letter_code
_entity_poly.pdbx_strand_id
1 'polypeptide(L)'
;RTIRNGADLGQMVGVIEADAVMHPRPQGRGYIKVSDTPDHPWGTPGHAIAAHEFHYAQLDRLEGAPSYARKVLRGHGVDGTHDGIVTRNTLAGFCHLRNTS
;
A
#
# COMPACT_ATOMS: atom_id res chain seq x y z
N ARG A 1 -7.43 -8.78 8.66
CA ARG A 1 -8.40 -8.10 9.55
C ARG A 1 -7.85 -7.84 10.95
N THR A 2 -6.67 -8.35 11.26
CA THR A 2 -5.96 -8.12 12.52
C THR A 2 -4.64 -7.38 12.25
N ILE A 3 -4.00 -6.87 13.30
CA ILE A 3 -2.62 -6.41 13.26
C ILE A 3 -1.81 -7.16 14.31
N ARG A 4 -0.69 -7.75 13.90
CA ARG A 4 0.28 -8.39 14.78
C ARG A 4 1.50 -7.49 14.95
N ASN A 5 1.88 -7.23 16.19
CA ASN A 5 3.12 -6.54 16.54
C ASN A 5 3.89 -7.35 17.57
N GLY A 6 4.86 -8.15 17.14
CA GLY A 6 5.51 -9.14 18.00
C GLY A 6 4.50 -10.15 18.54
N ALA A 7 4.36 -10.22 19.87
CA ALA A 7 3.38 -11.09 20.54
C ALA A 7 1.97 -10.49 20.59
N ASP A 8 1.84 -9.17 20.42
CA ASP A 8 0.56 -8.48 20.51
C ASP A 8 -0.27 -8.69 19.24
N LEU A 9 -1.57 -8.93 19.44
CA LEU A 9 -2.54 -9.08 18.36
C LEU A 9 -3.75 -8.18 18.64
N GLY A 10 -4.04 -7.27 17.71
CA GLY A 10 -5.19 -6.38 17.74
C GLY A 10 -6.20 -6.71 16.65
N GLN A 11 -7.49 -6.57 16.96
CA GLN A 11 -8.54 -6.56 15.95
C GLN A 11 -8.56 -5.20 15.24
N MET A 12 -8.73 -5.23 13.92
CA MET A 12 -8.93 -4.02 13.11
C MET A 12 -10.36 -3.98 12.57
N VAL A 13 -10.75 -2.84 12.01
CA VAL A 13 -12.10 -2.60 11.48
C VAL A 13 -12.47 -3.47 10.28
N GLY A 14 -11.52 -4.18 9.66
CA GLY A 14 -11.77 -5.13 8.58
C GLY A 14 -12.17 -4.52 7.23
N VAL A 15 -11.87 -3.25 6.98
CA VAL A 15 -12.15 -2.59 5.68
C VAL A 15 -11.32 -3.18 4.54
N ILE A 16 -10.06 -3.49 4.81
CA ILE A 16 -9.18 -4.21 3.89
C ILE A 16 -9.14 -5.68 4.32
N GLU A 17 -9.34 -6.57 3.35
CA GLU A 17 -9.40 -8.02 3.51
C GLU A 17 -7.99 -8.64 3.64
N ALA A 18 -7.20 -8.13 4.59
CA ALA A 18 -5.85 -8.59 4.89
C ALA A 18 -5.50 -8.40 6.36
N ASP A 19 -4.70 -9.29 6.93
CA ASP A 19 -3.99 -9.05 8.19
C ASP A 19 -2.79 -8.14 7.95
N ALA A 20 -2.37 -7.40 8.99
CA ALA A 20 -1.15 -6.62 8.97
C ALA A 20 -0.14 -7.20 9.96
N VAL A 21 1.13 -7.21 9.58
CA VAL A 21 2.23 -7.64 10.45
C VAL A 21 3.27 -6.53 10.53
N MET A 22 3.61 -6.11 11.75
CA MET A 22 4.69 -5.18 12.00
C MET A 22 6.01 -5.93 12.09
N HIS A 23 6.98 -5.54 11.26
CA HIS A 23 8.32 -6.12 11.25
C HIS A 23 9.32 -5.29 12.07
N PRO A 24 10.45 -5.86 12.53
CA PRO A 24 11.50 -5.10 13.22
C PRO A 24 12.30 -4.14 12.31
N ARG A 25 12.24 -4.35 10.99
CA ARG A 25 12.91 -3.51 9.99
C ARG A 25 11.88 -2.95 9.00
N PRO A 26 12.12 -1.76 8.41
CA PRO A 26 11.25 -1.21 7.38
C PRO A 26 11.12 -2.17 6.19
N GLN A 27 9.91 -2.31 5.67
CA GLN A 27 9.60 -3.05 4.44
C GLN A 27 9.75 -2.16 3.21
N GLY A 28 9.30 -0.91 3.32
CA GLY A 28 9.59 0.18 2.37
C GLY A 28 10.18 1.37 3.11
N ARG A 29 11.22 1.99 2.52
CA ARG A 29 11.85 3.20 3.07
C ARG A 29 12.51 4.04 1.99
N GLY A 30 12.07 5.29 1.86
CA GLY A 30 12.69 6.32 1.03
C GLY A 30 11.84 6.68 -0.18
N TYR A 31 12.50 7.04 -1.28
CA TYR A 31 11.83 7.41 -2.52
C TYR A 31 11.24 6.19 -3.22
N ILE A 32 9.96 6.27 -3.57
CA ILE A 32 9.26 5.33 -4.45
C ILE A 32 8.88 6.05 -5.76
N LYS A 33 8.88 5.32 -6.88
CA LYS A 33 8.27 5.76 -8.14
C LYS A 33 7.14 4.81 -8.49
N VAL A 34 5.99 5.38 -8.81
CA VAL A 34 4.76 4.63 -9.12
C VAL A 34 4.13 5.18 -10.40
N SER A 35 3.25 4.42 -11.02
CA SER A 35 2.33 4.92 -12.04
C SER A 35 0.92 4.49 -11.68
N ASP A 36 -0.04 5.40 -11.80
CA ASP A 36 -1.45 5.06 -11.59
C ASP A 36 -1.93 4.04 -12.63
N THR A 37 -2.77 3.12 -12.20
CA THR A 37 -3.48 2.14 -13.03
C THR A 37 -4.86 2.69 -13.42
N PRO A 38 -5.55 2.07 -14.40
CA PRO A 38 -6.94 2.42 -14.70
C PRO A 38 -7.91 2.26 -13.52
N ASP A 39 -7.55 1.46 -12.51
CA ASP A 39 -8.36 1.24 -11.31
C ASP A 39 -8.19 2.35 -10.26
N HIS A 40 -7.26 3.30 -10.46
CA HIS A 40 -7.07 4.40 -9.53
C HIS A 40 -8.30 5.34 -9.56
N PRO A 41 -8.99 5.58 -8.41
CA PRO A 41 -10.29 6.27 -8.41
C PRO A 41 -10.23 7.74 -8.86
N TRP A 42 -9.07 8.38 -8.74
CA TRP A 42 -8.86 9.80 -9.08
C TRP A 42 -7.59 10.06 -9.91
N GLY A 43 -6.96 9.00 -10.40
CA GLY A 43 -5.60 9.04 -10.94
C GLY A 43 -5.62 9.13 -12.46
N THR A 44 -4.54 9.62 -13.04
CA THR A 44 -4.37 9.65 -14.49
C THR A 44 -3.25 8.68 -14.85
N PRO A 45 -3.57 7.51 -15.45
CA PRO A 45 -2.56 6.53 -15.83
C PRO A 45 -1.49 7.08 -16.78
N GLY A 46 -0.36 6.38 -16.85
CA GLY A 46 0.66 6.61 -17.88
C GLY A 46 1.79 7.58 -17.50
N HIS A 47 1.74 8.22 -16.33
CA HIS A 47 2.82 9.07 -15.84
C HIS A 47 3.54 8.43 -14.65
N ALA A 48 4.86 8.59 -14.61
CA ALA A 48 5.66 8.22 -13.44
C ALA A 48 5.57 9.31 -12.38
N ILE A 49 5.11 8.94 -11.19
CA ILE A 49 4.90 9.80 -10.03
C ILE A 49 6.01 9.52 -9.02
N ALA A 50 6.73 10.55 -8.61
CA ALA A 50 7.71 10.47 -7.53
C ALA A 50 7.00 10.66 -6.18
N ALA A 51 7.32 9.78 -5.23
CA ALA A 51 6.67 9.78 -3.92
C ALA A 51 7.62 9.24 -2.84
N HIS A 52 7.10 9.05 -1.63
CA HIS A 52 7.84 8.46 -0.53
C HIS A 52 7.10 7.27 0.05
N GLU A 53 7.84 6.32 0.57
CA GLU A 53 7.31 5.24 1.40
C GLU A 53 8.15 5.15 2.69
N PHE A 54 7.48 4.88 3.81
CA PHE A 54 8.15 4.54 5.06
C PHE A 54 7.22 3.71 5.92
N HIS A 55 7.37 2.39 5.87
CA HIS A 55 6.50 1.48 6.60
C HIS A 55 7.27 0.25 7.09
N TYR A 56 6.90 -0.18 8.30
CA TYR A 56 7.32 -1.45 8.90
C TYR A 56 6.25 -2.52 8.77
N ALA A 57 5.02 -2.10 8.48
CA ALA A 57 3.90 -2.98 8.24
C ALA A 57 4.04 -3.66 6.87
N GLN A 58 3.71 -4.94 6.83
CA GLN A 58 3.41 -5.70 5.62
C GLN A 58 1.97 -6.20 5.73
N LEU A 59 1.28 -6.36 4.60
CA LEU A 59 0.03 -7.11 4.57
C LEU A 59 0.33 -8.61 4.44
N ASP A 60 -0.33 -9.40 5.27
CA ASP A 60 -0.31 -10.86 5.24
C ASP A 60 -1.75 -11.36 5.05
N ARG A 61 -1.89 -12.56 4.48
CA ARG A 61 -3.22 -13.17 4.19
C ARG A 61 -4.17 -12.20 3.48
N LEU A 62 -3.66 -11.50 2.46
CA LEU A 62 -4.50 -10.70 1.57
C LEU A 62 -5.36 -11.65 0.75
N GLU A 63 -6.66 -11.66 1.03
CA GLU A 63 -7.61 -12.58 0.40
C GLU A 63 -8.20 -11.98 -0.88
N GLY A 64 -8.54 -12.86 -1.82
CA GLY A 64 -9.13 -12.49 -3.10
C GLY A 64 -8.12 -11.92 -4.11
N ALA A 65 -8.65 -11.19 -5.10
CA ALA A 65 -7.88 -10.50 -6.13
C ALA A 65 -8.06 -8.99 -5.97
N PRO A 66 -7.24 -8.32 -5.14
CA PRO A 66 -7.34 -6.89 -4.91
C PRO A 66 -7.03 -6.11 -6.19
N SER A 67 -7.83 -5.06 -6.46
CA SER A 67 -7.47 -4.04 -7.44
C SER A 67 -6.43 -3.11 -6.83
N TYR A 68 -5.38 -2.83 -7.58
CA TYR A 68 -4.33 -1.90 -7.18
C TYR A 68 -4.40 -0.64 -8.02
N ALA A 69 -4.44 0.50 -7.35
CA ALA A 69 -4.44 1.82 -7.97
C ALA A 69 -3.08 2.18 -8.57
N ARG A 70 -1.99 1.52 -8.15
CA ARG A 70 -0.64 1.88 -8.58
C ARG A 70 0.21 0.66 -8.88
N LYS A 71 0.96 0.77 -9.98
CA LYS A 71 2.11 -0.06 -10.26
C LYS A 71 3.36 0.58 -9.66
N VAL A 72 4.15 -0.19 -8.94
CA VAL A 72 5.47 0.24 -8.44
C VAL A 72 6.49 0.09 -9.55
N LEU A 73 7.13 1.20 -9.90
CA LEU A 73 8.22 1.27 -10.88
C LEU A 73 9.59 1.19 -10.21
N ARG A 74 9.69 1.64 -8.94
CA ARG A 74 10.86 1.52 -8.07
C ARG A 74 10.45 1.71 -6.61
N GLY A 75 10.87 0.85 -5.70
CA GLY A 75 10.55 0.86 -4.27
C GLY A 75 9.78 -0.41 -3.89
N HIS A 76 8.97 -0.39 -2.82
CA HIS A 76 8.28 -1.59 -2.33
C HIS A 76 6.75 -1.54 -2.45
N GLY A 77 6.08 -0.55 -1.86
CA GLY A 77 4.62 -0.53 -1.82
C GLY A 77 4.03 -1.69 -1.01
N VAL A 78 2.92 -2.27 -1.49
CA VAL A 78 2.24 -3.38 -0.82
C VAL A 78 2.99 -4.71 -1.00
N ASP A 79 3.50 -4.99 -2.20
CA ASP A 79 4.03 -6.31 -2.57
C ASP A 79 5.34 -6.29 -3.39
N GLY A 80 5.97 -5.12 -3.57
CA GLY A 80 7.14 -4.92 -4.43
C GLY A 80 6.82 -4.52 -5.87
N THR A 81 5.59 -4.72 -6.31
CA THR A 81 5.14 -4.46 -7.69
C THR A 81 3.89 -3.60 -7.79
N HIS A 82 3.10 -3.53 -6.71
CA HIS A 82 1.86 -2.77 -6.61
C HIS A 82 1.77 -2.00 -5.30
N ASP A 83 0.97 -0.93 -5.31
CA ASP A 83 0.56 -0.21 -4.11
C ASP A 83 -0.86 0.36 -4.28
N GLY A 84 -1.49 0.75 -3.18
CA GLY A 84 -2.80 1.38 -3.19
C GLY A 84 -3.92 0.40 -3.50
N ILE A 85 -4.25 -0.49 -2.56
CA ILE A 85 -5.43 -1.35 -2.64
C ILE A 85 -6.69 -0.48 -2.74
N VAL A 86 -7.52 -0.79 -3.73
CA VAL A 86 -8.82 -0.17 -3.94
C VAL A 86 -9.90 -1.08 -3.38
N THR A 87 -10.74 -0.54 -2.51
CA THR A 87 -11.94 -1.22 -2.01
C THR A 87 -13.08 -0.22 -2.00
N ARG A 88 -14.09 -0.42 -2.86
CA ARG A 88 -15.14 0.57 -3.13
C ARG A 88 -14.52 1.93 -3.49
N ASN A 89 -14.76 2.96 -2.68
CA ASN A 89 -14.21 4.31 -2.86
C ASN A 89 -13.04 4.59 -1.90
N THR A 90 -12.47 3.54 -1.29
CA THR A 90 -11.33 3.64 -0.37
C THR A 90 -10.05 3.23 -1.09
N LEU A 91 -9.02 4.07 -0.94
CA LEU A 91 -7.66 3.80 -1.39
C LEU A 91 -6.76 3.62 -0.17
N ALA A 92 -6.13 2.46 -0.02
CA ALA A 92 -5.24 2.14 1.10
C ALA A 92 -3.88 1.67 0.58
N GLY A 93 -2.80 2.35 0.93
CA GLY A 93 -1.45 2.00 0.48
C GLY A 93 -0.37 2.62 1.34
N PHE A 94 0.88 2.26 1.04
CA PHE A 94 2.06 2.74 1.76
C PHE A 94 2.76 3.91 1.07
N CYS A 95 2.39 4.23 -0.17
CA CYS A 95 2.89 5.40 -0.88
C CYS A 95 2.29 6.69 -0.32
N HIS A 96 3.16 7.57 0.16
CA HIS A 96 2.86 8.92 0.59
C HIS A 96 3.21 9.89 -0.54
N LEU A 97 2.18 10.46 -1.14
CA LEU A 97 2.35 11.54 -2.11
C LEU A 97 2.57 12.86 -1.39
N ARG A 98 3.63 13.59 -1.75
CA ARG A 98 3.77 14.98 -1.35
C ARG A 98 2.99 15.81 -2.37
N ASN A 99 1.93 16.47 -1.92
CA ASN A 99 1.36 17.55 -2.72
C ASN A 99 2.24 18.79 -2.52
N THR A 100 2.82 19.29 -3.61
CA THR A 100 3.48 20.59 -3.65
C THR A 100 2.72 21.45 -4.65
N SER A 101 1.58 21.96 -4.22
CA SER A 101 0.97 23.14 -4.82
C SER A 101 1.94 24.32 -4.77
#